data_AF-A0A372YPV6-F1
#
_entry.id   AF-A0A372YPV6-F1
#
_cell.length_a   1.000
_cell.length_b   1.000
_cell.length_c   1.000
_cell.angle_alpha   90.00
_cell.angle_beta   90.00
_cell.angle_gamma   90.00
#
_symmetry.space_group_name_H-M   'P 1'
#
loop_
_entity.id
_entity.type
_entity.pdbx_description
1 polymer ?
#
loop_
_entity_poly.entity_id
_entity_poly.type
_entity_poly.pdbx_seq_one_letter_code
_entity_poly.pdbx_strand_id
1 'polypeptide(L)'
;MKKVKKLGETMQKVKKKIGTSVQKYRYIEKKDFGDRLLSFMLDVSVALSPMMLWNIVMLAVLGSLMSFSGVKVVNVIVGVMMIGSIFFLNTIICRKTGGQSLGMYLYDFQLISISGKKANIRQMYMRDLIGFAIPFVVLMLFTSIFGVMAYWLLNGIVVLADKKHRSLIDFLTRTCVVKIVGSTFIAESVKETVKQPSISEAAAQKTVSINSVDLHIHSNFSIGADYNIEEIFQSAKRQGLKTISITDLNTTKSNAIALRMSELYGIRYVNGVEILADLHGHTVHVLGYFVDYQNELYRTIENDALLAEKRASIQRVRLFEQYLGKQIHVDDLLENNRFQQISGEMIARHVLNHPRFQDCEIIKPYLLGKMKNPYHQLATDYFAQGKPCHVNAKHPSLQDVLDVISLSNGIAILANPYPLFEKDENLLILALQMGIEGLEVFRPDYTRKEMATLMQLAKDRKLLITCGSDFYKEGMGRAIGECHCPKEAEPLIDMLLYAKE
;
A
#
# COMPACT_ATOMS: atom_id res chain seq x y z
N MET A 1 14.79 -42.63 5.14
CA MET A 1 15.36 -42.20 3.84
C MET A 1 14.52 -42.54 2.60
N LYS A 2 13.79 -43.67 2.51
CA LYS A 2 12.92 -43.96 1.34
C LYS A 2 11.68 -43.03 1.21
N LYS A 3 11.12 -42.53 2.31
CA LYS A 3 10.00 -41.55 2.30
C LYS A 3 10.41 -40.16 1.78
N VAL A 4 11.66 -39.74 1.99
CA VAL A 4 12.19 -38.44 1.53
C VAL A 4 12.51 -38.46 0.03
N LYS A 5 13.01 -39.59 -0.51
CA LYS A 5 13.17 -39.78 -1.96
C LYS A 5 11.83 -39.78 -2.71
N LYS A 6 10.79 -40.41 -2.14
CA LYS A 6 9.43 -40.41 -2.72
C LYS A 6 8.80 -39.02 -2.71
N LEU A 7 9.05 -38.21 -1.68
CA LEU A 7 8.63 -36.80 -1.63
C LEU A 7 9.37 -35.96 -2.68
N GLY A 8 10.67 -36.19 -2.88
CA GLY A 8 11.49 -35.51 -3.90
C GLY A 8 11.05 -35.82 -5.33
N GLU A 9 10.76 -37.08 -5.65
CA GLU A 9 10.24 -37.49 -6.96
C GLU A 9 8.80 -36.98 -7.20
N THR A 10 8.00 -36.86 -6.13
CA THR A 10 6.65 -36.29 -6.19
C THR A 10 6.70 -34.77 -6.39
N MET A 11 7.61 -34.05 -5.73
CA MET A 11 7.83 -32.62 -5.95
C MET A 11 8.45 -32.30 -7.32
N GLN A 12 9.29 -33.20 -7.86
CA GLN A 12 9.79 -33.05 -9.23
C GLN A 12 8.69 -33.28 -10.27
N LYS A 13 7.78 -34.24 -10.04
CA LYS A 13 6.59 -34.44 -10.89
C LYS A 13 5.57 -33.29 -10.76
N VAL A 14 5.43 -32.70 -9.57
CA VAL A 14 4.56 -31.52 -9.35
C VAL A 14 5.17 -30.27 -10.00
N LYS A 15 6.49 -30.05 -9.93
CA LYS A 15 7.16 -28.97 -10.68
C LYS A 15 7.07 -29.13 -12.20
N LYS A 16 6.99 -30.38 -12.71
CA LYS A 16 6.86 -30.67 -14.15
C LYS A 16 5.41 -30.58 -14.66
N LYS A 17 4.43 -30.39 -13.76
CA LYS A 17 2.99 -30.23 -14.05
C LYS A 17 2.44 -28.85 -13.67
N ILE A 18 3.31 -27.86 -13.47
CA ILE A 18 2.90 -26.45 -13.51
C ILE A 18 2.87 -26.07 -14.99
N GLY A 19 1.67 -25.88 -15.54
CA GLY A 19 1.48 -25.39 -16.90
C GLY A 19 2.35 -24.16 -17.13
N THR A 20 3.02 -24.12 -18.27
CA THR A 20 3.74 -22.94 -18.74
C THR A 20 2.79 -21.74 -18.72
N SER A 21 3.01 -20.79 -17.82
CA SER A 21 2.34 -19.49 -17.90
C SER A 21 2.76 -18.85 -19.22
N VAL A 22 1.88 -18.87 -20.21
CA VAL A 22 2.13 -18.13 -21.46
C VAL A 22 1.85 -16.66 -21.13
N GLN A 23 2.90 -15.91 -20.79
CA GLN A 23 2.82 -14.45 -20.74
C GLN A 23 2.37 -13.97 -22.12
N LYS A 24 1.20 -13.34 -22.19
CA LYS A 24 0.67 -12.81 -23.44
C LYS A 24 1.30 -11.44 -23.68
N TYR A 25 1.95 -11.29 -24.83
CA TYR A 25 2.58 -10.05 -25.25
C TYR A 25 1.83 -9.43 -26.42
N ARG A 26 1.87 -8.11 -26.53
CA ARG A 26 1.50 -7.38 -27.75
C ARG A 26 2.65 -6.50 -28.21
N TYR A 27 2.68 -6.21 -29.51
CA TYR A 27 3.61 -5.21 -30.03
C TYR A 27 3.25 -3.81 -29.51
N ILE A 28 4.26 -2.95 -29.43
CA ILE A 28 4.13 -1.57 -28.98
C ILE A 28 3.17 -0.82 -29.91
N GLU A 29 2.27 -0.01 -29.34
CA GLU A 29 1.36 0.86 -30.08
C GLU A 29 1.76 2.34 -29.86
N LYS A 30 1.22 3.26 -30.66
CA LYS A 30 1.50 4.71 -30.54
C LYS A 30 1.27 5.25 -29.12
N LYS A 31 0.26 4.73 -28.41
CA LYS A 31 -0.04 5.12 -27.02
C LYS A 31 1.07 4.77 -26.03
N ASP A 32 1.91 3.78 -26.36
CA ASP A 32 2.97 3.28 -25.50
C ASP A 32 4.32 3.98 -25.76
N PHE A 33 4.38 4.96 -26.67
CA PHE A 33 5.64 5.62 -27.03
C PHE A 33 6.23 6.44 -25.88
N GLY A 34 5.38 7.12 -25.10
CA GLY A 34 5.80 7.83 -23.89
C GLY A 34 6.42 6.88 -22.87
N ASP A 35 5.70 5.82 -22.52
CA ASP A 35 6.17 4.75 -21.64
C ASP A 35 7.50 4.14 -22.14
N ARG A 36 7.61 3.93 -23.45
CA ARG A 36 8.80 3.33 -24.06
C ARG A 36 10.02 4.25 -23.96
N LEU A 37 9.83 5.56 -24.14
CA LEU A 37 10.87 6.56 -23.98
C LEU A 37 11.28 6.69 -22.51
N LEU A 38 10.32 6.77 -21.59
CA LEU A 38 10.59 6.87 -20.16
C LEU A 38 11.30 5.61 -19.63
N SER A 39 10.87 4.42 -20.06
CA SER A 39 11.55 3.15 -19.80
C SER A 39 13.03 3.20 -20.21
N PHE A 40 13.34 3.71 -21.40
CA PHE A 40 14.71 3.87 -21.86
C PHE A 40 15.50 4.90 -21.04
N MET A 41 14.91 6.06 -20.72
CA MET A 41 15.54 7.09 -19.89
C MET A 41 15.86 6.59 -18.47
N LEU A 42 14.98 5.76 -17.90
CA LEU A 42 15.24 5.10 -16.62
C LEU A 42 16.42 4.14 -16.72
N ASP A 43 16.49 3.33 -17.77
CA ASP A 43 17.62 2.40 -17.97
C ASP A 43 18.96 3.14 -18.15
N VAL A 44 18.95 4.30 -18.82
CA VAL A 44 20.11 5.21 -18.90
C VAL A 44 20.48 5.71 -17.51
N SER A 45 19.50 6.17 -16.74
CA SER A 45 19.71 6.70 -15.37
C SER A 45 20.30 5.65 -14.43
N VAL A 46 19.82 4.41 -14.53
CA VAL A 46 20.37 3.27 -13.78
C VAL A 46 21.82 3.02 -14.17
N ALA A 47 22.12 2.97 -15.48
CA ALA A 47 23.49 2.77 -15.96
C ALA A 47 24.44 3.89 -15.50
N LEU A 48 23.95 5.12 -15.38
CA LEU A 48 24.73 6.29 -14.95
C LEU A 48 24.62 6.57 -13.44
N SER A 49 23.95 5.73 -12.66
CA SER A 49 23.74 5.94 -11.22
C SER A 49 25.01 6.15 -10.39
N PRO A 50 26.19 5.56 -10.70
CA PRO A 50 27.43 5.89 -9.98
C PRO A 50 27.85 7.36 -10.10
N MET A 51 27.40 8.09 -11.13
CA MET A 51 27.64 9.53 -11.26
C MET A 51 26.97 10.33 -10.13
N MET A 52 25.94 9.81 -9.47
CA MET A 52 25.35 10.48 -8.30
C MET A 52 26.31 10.53 -7.10
N LEU A 53 27.23 9.57 -6.99
CA LEU A 53 28.28 9.60 -5.97
C LEU A 53 29.21 10.81 -6.17
N TRP A 54 29.41 11.23 -7.42
CA TRP A 54 30.18 12.43 -7.74
C TRP A 54 29.56 13.70 -7.14
N ASN A 55 28.23 13.82 -7.19
CA ASN A 55 27.53 14.96 -6.60
C ASN A 55 27.71 15.01 -5.08
N ILE A 56 27.63 13.86 -4.41
CA ILE A 56 27.85 13.74 -2.96
C ILE A 56 29.29 14.13 -2.60
N VAL A 57 30.25 13.66 -3.39
CA VAL A 57 31.68 13.96 -3.24
C VAL A 57 31.94 15.46 -3.39
N MET A 58 31.31 16.10 -4.39
CA MET A 58 31.41 17.56 -4.58
C MET A 58 30.83 18.33 -3.40
N LEU A 59 29.67 17.91 -2.86
CA LEU A 59 29.08 18.51 -1.67
C LEU A 59 29.99 18.34 -0.44
N ALA A 60 30.63 17.18 -0.28
CA ALA A 60 31.56 16.93 0.82
C ALA A 60 32.82 17.81 0.73
N VAL A 61 33.32 18.08 -0.47
CA VAL A 61 34.44 19.02 -0.69
C VAL A 61 34.01 20.45 -0.37
N LEU A 62 32.84 20.89 -0.87
CA LEU A 62 32.30 22.23 -0.58
C LEU A 62 32.03 22.43 0.92
N GLY A 63 31.59 21.38 1.61
CA GLY A 63 31.38 21.36 3.06
C GLY A 63 32.66 21.20 3.89
N SER A 64 33.84 21.21 3.28
CA SER A 64 35.14 20.97 3.96
C SER A 64 35.23 19.64 4.72
N LEU A 65 34.35 18.68 4.40
CA LEU A 65 34.36 17.33 4.98
C LEU A 65 35.43 16.44 4.34
N MET A 66 35.99 16.86 3.20
CA MET A 66 36.97 16.09 2.43
C MET A 66 38.00 17.01 1.77
N SER A 67 39.26 16.59 1.78
CA SER A 67 40.36 17.32 1.14
C SER A 67 40.38 17.13 -0.38
N PHE A 68 40.90 18.13 -1.11
CA PHE A 68 41.08 18.06 -2.56
C PHE A 68 41.97 16.89 -3.02
N SER A 69 42.88 16.41 -2.16
CA SER A 69 43.71 15.24 -2.46
C SER A 69 42.89 13.94 -2.52
N GLY A 70 41.84 13.82 -1.70
CA GLY A 70 40.93 12.67 -1.70
C GLY A 70 40.11 12.55 -2.99
N VAL A 71 39.83 13.67 -3.65
CA VAL A 71 39.02 13.73 -4.89
C VAL A 71 39.66 12.93 -6.03
N LYS A 72 41.00 12.88 -6.13
CA LYS A 72 41.68 12.10 -7.17
C LYS A 72 41.44 10.59 -7.03
N VAL A 73 41.46 10.08 -5.79
CA VAL A 73 41.21 8.66 -5.50
C VAL A 73 39.75 8.33 -5.78
N VAL A 74 38.84 9.19 -5.32
CA VAL A 74 37.41 9.05 -5.54
C VAL A 74 37.06 9.08 -7.04
N ASN A 75 37.70 9.96 -7.82
CA ASN A 75 37.54 10.01 -9.28
C ASN A 75 37.83 8.67 -9.95
N VAL A 76 38.94 8.02 -9.57
CA VAL A 76 39.30 6.70 -10.11
C VAL A 76 38.25 5.66 -9.73
N ILE A 77 37.80 5.66 -8.48
CA ILE A 77 36.77 4.73 -7.99
C ILE A 77 35.46 4.92 -8.75
N VAL A 78 34.96 6.16 -8.83
CA VAL A 78 33.72 6.49 -9.54
C VAL A 78 33.84 6.14 -11.02
N GLY A 79 34.99 6.41 -11.65
CA GLY A 79 35.25 6.04 -13.04
C GLY A 79 35.18 4.52 -13.28
N VAL A 80 35.82 3.72 -12.42
CA VAL A 80 35.75 2.25 -12.48
C VAL A 80 34.32 1.75 -12.26
N MET A 81 33.61 2.30 -11.28
CA MET A 81 32.21 1.97 -11.02
C MET A 81 31.31 2.34 -12.21
N MET A 82 31.56 3.48 -12.86
CA MET A 82 30.79 3.94 -14.01
C MET A 82 30.96 3.00 -15.20
N ILE A 83 32.20 2.59 -15.50
CA ILE A 83 32.47 1.58 -16.55
C ILE A 83 31.77 0.26 -16.19
N GLY A 84 31.92 -0.23 -14.97
CA GLY A 84 31.25 -1.46 -14.54
C GLY A 84 29.73 -1.38 -14.66
N SER A 85 29.14 -0.23 -14.30
CA SER A 85 27.70 0.00 -14.36
C SER A 85 27.18 0.02 -15.80
N ILE A 86 27.84 0.77 -16.68
CA ILE A 86 27.46 0.90 -18.10
C ILE A 86 27.49 -0.45 -18.82
N PHE A 87 28.48 -1.30 -18.54
CA PHE A 87 28.66 -2.58 -19.23
C PHE A 87 27.82 -3.72 -18.66
N PHE A 88 27.50 -3.69 -17.36
CA PHE A 88 26.97 -4.89 -16.69
C PHE A 88 25.67 -4.67 -15.92
N LEU A 89 25.35 -3.48 -15.44
CA LEU A 89 24.25 -3.30 -14.48
C LEU A 89 22.89 -3.67 -15.07
N ASN A 90 22.54 -3.10 -16.24
CA ASN A 90 21.30 -3.42 -16.93
C ASN A 90 21.23 -4.90 -17.33
N THR A 91 22.33 -5.49 -17.81
CA THR A 91 22.38 -6.92 -18.15
C THR A 91 22.17 -7.81 -16.91
N ILE A 92 22.75 -7.46 -15.76
CA ILE A 92 22.56 -8.21 -14.50
C ILE A 92 21.07 -8.17 -14.09
N ILE A 93 20.43 -7.01 -14.19
CA ILE A 93 19.01 -6.83 -13.87
C ILE A 93 18.17 -7.67 -14.83
N CYS A 94 18.36 -7.48 -16.14
CA CYS A 94 17.70 -8.23 -17.21
C CYS A 94 17.82 -9.75 -17.01
N ARG A 95 18.99 -10.25 -16.59
CA ARG A 95 19.20 -11.69 -16.32
C ARG A 95 18.35 -12.18 -15.14
N LYS A 96 18.24 -11.40 -14.06
CA LYS A 96 17.46 -11.77 -12.87
C LYS A 96 15.96 -11.73 -13.12
N THR A 97 15.49 -10.80 -13.93
CA THR A 97 14.06 -10.60 -14.26
C THR A 97 13.59 -11.46 -15.44
N GLY A 98 14.49 -12.19 -16.09
CA GLY A 98 14.15 -13.01 -17.26
C GLY A 98 13.84 -12.20 -18.51
N GLY A 99 14.46 -11.02 -18.67
CA GLY A 99 14.39 -10.21 -19.89
C GLY A 99 13.82 -8.80 -19.73
N GLN A 100 13.78 -8.25 -18.51
CA GLN A 100 13.35 -6.87 -18.25
C GLN A 100 14.47 -6.08 -17.55
N SER A 101 14.90 -4.96 -18.15
CA SER A 101 15.65 -3.95 -17.41
C SER A 101 14.75 -3.28 -16.35
N LEU A 102 15.30 -2.44 -15.48
CA LEU A 102 14.48 -1.78 -14.45
C LEU A 102 13.39 -0.91 -15.08
N GLY A 103 13.74 -0.12 -16.11
CA GLY A 103 12.79 0.68 -16.85
C GLY A 103 11.79 -0.18 -17.62
N MET A 104 12.19 -1.33 -18.17
CA MET A 104 11.22 -2.23 -18.80
C MET A 104 10.25 -2.85 -17.79
N TYR A 105 10.73 -3.19 -16.60
CA TYR A 105 9.90 -3.75 -15.54
C TYR A 105 8.83 -2.76 -15.07
N LEU A 106 9.21 -1.49 -14.85
CA LEU A 106 8.30 -0.44 -14.38
C LEU A 106 7.21 -0.04 -15.40
N TYR A 107 7.46 -0.27 -16.69
CA TYR A 107 6.53 0.09 -17.77
C TYR A 107 5.95 -1.14 -18.51
N ASP A 108 5.98 -2.32 -17.88
CA ASP A 108 5.42 -3.57 -18.41
C ASP A 108 5.95 -3.99 -19.80
N PHE A 109 7.22 -3.69 -20.08
CA PHE A 109 7.89 -4.15 -21.29
C PHE A 109 8.71 -5.41 -21.04
N GLN A 110 8.83 -6.23 -22.07
CA GLN A 110 9.63 -7.45 -22.07
C GLN A 110 10.46 -7.54 -23.34
N LEU A 111 11.72 -7.93 -23.20
CA LEU A 111 12.56 -8.31 -24.33
C LEU A 111 12.27 -9.76 -24.74
N ILE A 112 11.85 -9.95 -25.99
CA ILE A 112 11.65 -11.26 -26.59
C ILE A 112 12.54 -11.44 -27.83
N SER A 113 12.80 -12.69 -28.21
CA SER A 113 13.37 -13.02 -29.51
C SER A 113 12.30 -12.89 -30.60
N ILE A 114 12.70 -12.70 -31.86
CA ILE A 114 11.76 -12.68 -33.00
C ILE A 114 10.95 -13.98 -33.12
N SER A 115 11.43 -15.10 -32.55
CA SER A 115 10.67 -16.37 -32.51
C SER A 115 9.51 -16.38 -31.51
N GLY A 116 9.27 -15.27 -30.78
CA GLY A 116 8.21 -15.15 -29.77
C GLY A 116 8.59 -15.75 -28.41
N LYS A 117 9.75 -16.41 -28.31
CA LYS A 117 10.29 -16.95 -27.05
C LYS A 117 11.11 -15.89 -26.31
N LYS A 118 11.26 -16.04 -24.98
CA LYS A 118 12.15 -15.20 -24.16
C LYS A 118 13.55 -15.14 -24.76
N ALA A 119 14.14 -13.95 -24.79
CA ALA A 119 15.49 -13.76 -25.32
C ALA A 119 16.51 -14.54 -24.48
N ASN A 120 17.49 -15.17 -25.14
CA ASN A 120 18.55 -15.87 -24.43
C ASN A 120 19.54 -14.85 -23.83
N ILE A 121 20.21 -15.21 -22.72
CA ILE A 121 21.17 -14.37 -21.98
C ILE A 121 22.22 -13.75 -22.92
N ARG A 122 22.74 -14.53 -23.89
CA ARG A 122 23.70 -14.01 -24.88
C ARG A 122 23.13 -12.90 -25.75
N GLN A 123 21.88 -13.02 -26.18
CA GLN A 123 21.21 -11.99 -26.99
C GLN A 123 20.99 -10.71 -26.19
N MET A 124 20.61 -10.85 -24.92
CA MET A 124 20.39 -9.73 -24.00
C MET A 124 21.69 -8.97 -23.74
N TYR A 125 22.77 -9.70 -23.43
CA TYR A 125 24.08 -9.08 -23.23
C TYR A 125 24.62 -8.42 -24.50
N MET A 126 24.50 -9.06 -25.66
CA MET A 126 24.93 -8.45 -26.94
C MET A 126 24.12 -7.20 -27.28
N ARG A 127 22.83 -7.20 -26.97
CA ARG A 127 21.95 -6.04 -27.17
C ARG A 127 22.40 -4.86 -26.31
N ASP A 128 22.66 -5.07 -25.02
CA ASP A 128 23.10 -3.99 -24.12
C ASP A 128 24.54 -3.55 -24.46
N LEU A 129 25.44 -4.49 -24.71
CA LEU A 129 26.85 -4.21 -24.99
C LEU A 129 27.02 -3.39 -26.26
N ILE A 130 26.43 -3.83 -27.37
CA ILE A 130 26.63 -3.21 -28.70
C ILE A 130 25.62 -2.09 -28.93
N GLY A 131 24.42 -2.18 -28.33
CA GLY A 131 23.36 -1.18 -28.50
C GLY A 131 23.43 -0.02 -27.51
N PHE A 132 24.15 -0.16 -26.40
CA PHE A 132 24.26 0.88 -25.38
C PHE A 132 25.71 1.12 -24.95
N ALA A 133 26.37 0.15 -24.32
CA ALA A 133 27.64 0.38 -23.63
C ALA A 133 28.78 0.86 -24.56
N ILE A 134 29.03 0.14 -25.66
CA ILE A 134 30.09 0.49 -26.61
C ILE A 134 29.80 1.81 -27.31
N PRO A 135 28.61 2.03 -27.94
CA PRO A 135 28.29 3.33 -28.54
C PRO A 135 28.39 4.48 -27.54
N PHE A 136 27.88 4.29 -26.32
CA PHE A 136 27.95 5.31 -25.28
C PHE A 136 29.39 5.71 -24.99
N VAL A 137 30.27 4.74 -24.67
CA VAL A 137 31.67 5.04 -24.32
C VAL A 137 32.44 5.62 -25.52
N VAL A 138 32.32 5.03 -26.70
CA VAL A 138 33.04 5.49 -27.89
C VAL A 138 32.59 6.90 -28.26
N LEU A 139 31.29 7.16 -28.36
CA LEU A 139 30.79 8.48 -28.73
C LEU A 139 31.08 9.52 -27.63
N MET A 140 31.04 9.13 -26.35
CA MET A 140 31.41 10.02 -25.26
C MET A 140 32.89 10.43 -25.33
N LEU A 141 33.79 9.54 -25.78
CA LEU A 141 35.21 9.83 -25.95
C LEU A 141 35.51 10.71 -27.17
N PHE A 142 34.88 10.44 -28.32
CA PHE A 142 35.20 11.12 -29.58
C PHE A 142 34.36 12.36 -29.87
N THR A 143 33.12 12.39 -29.40
CA THR A 143 32.11 13.41 -29.76
C THR A 143 31.37 13.98 -28.54
N SER A 144 31.79 13.57 -27.33
CA SER A 144 31.12 13.93 -26.07
C SER A 144 29.64 13.57 -26.08
N ILE A 145 28.84 14.27 -25.28
CA ILE A 145 27.41 14.01 -25.14
C ILE A 145 26.63 14.18 -26.44
N PHE A 146 27.07 15.05 -27.36
CA PHE A 146 26.35 15.33 -28.60
C PHE A 146 26.28 14.11 -29.52
N GLY A 147 27.35 13.32 -29.64
CA GLY A 147 27.29 12.09 -30.44
C GLY A 147 26.43 11.01 -29.79
N VAL A 148 26.48 10.89 -28.47
CA VAL A 148 25.59 9.96 -27.72
C VAL A 148 24.12 10.32 -27.98
N MET A 149 23.78 11.61 -27.88
CA MET A 149 22.43 12.11 -28.16
C MET A 149 22.02 11.88 -29.62
N ALA A 150 22.91 12.13 -30.58
CA ALA A 150 22.65 11.86 -32.00
C ALA A 150 22.40 10.36 -32.26
N TYR A 151 23.16 9.48 -31.63
CA TYR A 151 22.98 8.03 -31.73
C TYR A 151 21.65 7.57 -31.12
N TRP A 152 21.25 8.12 -29.98
CA TRP A 152 19.95 7.83 -29.36
C TRP A 152 18.79 8.37 -30.19
N LEU A 153 18.92 9.57 -30.76
CA LEU A 153 17.92 10.14 -31.66
C LEU A 153 17.75 9.26 -32.91
N LEU A 154 18.86 8.84 -33.52
CA LEU A 154 18.84 7.93 -34.68
C LEU A 154 18.14 6.61 -34.32
N ASN A 155 18.49 6.01 -33.18
CA ASN A 155 17.80 4.81 -32.68
C ASN A 155 16.32 5.04 -32.45
N GLY A 156 15.94 6.19 -31.87
CA GLY A 156 14.55 6.58 -31.67
C GLY A 156 13.77 6.66 -32.98
N ILE A 157 14.35 7.29 -34.01
CA ILE A 157 13.77 7.36 -35.35
C ILE A 157 13.54 5.95 -35.93
N VAL A 158 14.52 5.05 -35.80
CA VAL A 158 14.41 3.65 -36.27
C VAL A 158 13.30 2.91 -35.53
N VAL A 159 13.19 3.08 -34.21
CA VAL A 159 12.12 2.49 -33.39
C VAL A 159 10.74 3.00 -33.82
N LEU A 160 10.61 4.29 -34.17
CA LEU A 160 9.35 4.87 -34.61
C LEU A 160 8.96 4.43 -36.03
N ALA A 161 9.95 4.15 -36.89
CA ALA A 161 9.72 3.75 -38.29
C ALA A 161 9.39 2.25 -38.45
N ASP A 162 9.92 1.37 -37.60
CA ASP A 162 9.67 -0.07 -37.69
C ASP A 162 8.30 -0.46 -37.11
N LYS A 163 7.52 -1.26 -37.86
CA LYS A 163 6.18 -1.74 -37.43
C LYS A 163 6.21 -2.60 -36.16
N LYS A 164 7.37 -3.19 -35.81
CA LYS A 164 7.56 -3.96 -34.57
C LYS A 164 8.34 -3.16 -33.52
N HIS A 165 8.59 -1.87 -33.76
CA HIS A 165 9.29 -0.96 -32.85
C HIS A 165 10.68 -1.45 -32.42
N ARG A 166 11.40 -2.04 -33.37
CA ARG A 166 12.77 -2.51 -33.18
C ARG A 166 13.77 -1.36 -33.30
N SER A 167 14.74 -1.33 -32.38
CA SER A 167 15.89 -0.42 -32.48
C SER A 167 16.92 -0.93 -33.49
N LEU A 168 17.95 -0.13 -33.83
CA LEU A 168 19.01 -0.56 -34.75
C LEU A 168 19.66 -1.87 -34.30
N ILE A 169 19.88 -2.05 -32.99
CA ILE A 169 20.52 -3.25 -32.45
C ILE A 169 19.57 -4.47 -32.41
N ASP A 170 18.26 -4.25 -32.44
CA ASP A 170 17.25 -5.30 -32.41
C ASP A 170 17.28 -6.11 -33.72
N PHE A 171 17.61 -5.45 -34.84
CA PHE A 171 17.86 -6.10 -36.13
C PHE A 171 19.06 -7.04 -36.08
N LEU A 172 20.16 -6.61 -35.45
CA LEU A 172 21.39 -7.41 -35.33
C LEU A 172 21.21 -8.59 -34.35
N THR A 173 20.57 -8.34 -33.21
CA THR A 173 20.41 -9.34 -32.14
C THR A 173 19.21 -10.25 -32.32
N ARG A 174 18.39 -9.99 -33.34
CA ARG A 174 17.12 -10.67 -33.62
C ARG A 174 16.18 -10.67 -32.41
N THR A 175 16.07 -9.50 -31.77
CA THR A 175 15.19 -9.27 -30.61
C THR A 175 14.12 -8.23 -30.92
N CYS A 176 13.15 -8.10 -30.02
CA CYS A 176 12.09 -7.10 -30.09
C CYS A 176 11.59 -6.83 -28.68
N VAL A 177 11.24 -5.58 -28.39
CA VAL A 177 10.54 -5.26 -27.14
C VAL A 177 9.04 -5.27 -27.37
N VAL A 178 8.32 -5.87 -26.43
CA VAL A 178 6.87 -6.04 -26.47
C VAL A 178 6.27 -5.63 -25.13
N LYS A 179 4.99 -5.23 -25.12
CA LYS A 179 4.25 -4.90 -23.90
C LYS A 179 3.53 -6.14 -23.36
N ILE A 180 3.60 -6.34 -22.05
CA ILE A 180 2.94 -7.44 -21.34
C ILE A 180 1.45 -7.08 -21.18
N VAL A 181 0.55 -8.01 -21.51
CA VAL A 181 -0.92 -7.77 -21.49
C VAL A 181 -1.65 -8.66 -20.47
N GLY A 182 -0.91 -9.51 -19.74
CA GLY A 182 -1.42 -10.41 -18.70
C GLY A 182 -1.10 -11.88 -18.93
N SER A 183 -1.29 -12.70 -17.88
CA SER A 183 -1.14 -14.16 -17.91
C SER A 183 -2.52 -14.84 -17.93
N THR A 184 -2.80 -15.66 -18.95
CA THR A 184 -3.98 -16.54 -18.98
C THR A 184 -3.55 -17.95 -18.57
N PHE A 185 -4.15 -18.51 -17.52
CA PHE A 185 -4.02 -19.94 -17.23
C PHE A 185 -4.81 -20.72 -18.29
N ILE A 186 -4.10 -21.31 -19.26
CA ILE A 186 -4.73 -22.25 -20.19
C ILE A 186 -4.74 -23.62 -19.49
N ALA A 187 -5.89 -23.99 -18.93
CA ALA A 187 -6.16 -25.37 -18.58
C ALA A 187 -6.55 -26.11 -19.88
N GLU A 188 -5.62 -26.90 -20.44
CA GLU A 188 -5.97 -27.85 -21.48
C GLU A 188 -6.96 -28.88 -20.90
N SER A 189 -8.10 -29.02 -21.56
CA SER A 189 -9.16 -29.96 -21.23
C SER A 189 -8.67 -31.40 -21.38
N VAL A 190 -8.31 -32.05 -20.28
CA VAL A 190 -8.25 -33.51 -20.23
C VAL A 190 -9.60 -34.00 -19.71
N LYS A 191 -10.36 -34.65 -20.60
CA LYS A 191 -11.53 -35.46 -20.22
C LYS A 191 -11.04 -36.61 -19.34
N GLU A 192 -11.20 -36.48 -18.04
CA GLU A 192 -11.16 -37.62 -17.13
C GLU A 192 -12.35 -37.57 -16.19
N THR A 193 -13.25 -38.53 -16.43
CA THR A 193 -14.46 -38.81 -15.69
C THR A 193 -14.08 -39.23 -14.26
N VAL A 194 -14.27 -38.35 -13.28
CA VAL A 194 -14.18 -38.73 -11.86
C VAL A 194 -15.45 -38.28 -11.16
N LYS A 195 -16.15 -39.28 -10.60
CA LYS A 195 -17.43 -39.19 -9.90
C LYS A 195 -17.41 -38.09 -8.83
N GLN A 196 -18.45 -37.26 -8.83
CA GLN A 196 -18.79 -36.38 -7.72
C GLN A 196 -19.05 -37.22 -6.46
N PRO A 197 -18.44 -36.90 -5.31
CA PRO A 197 -19.07 -37.08 -4.03
C PRO A 197 -19.97 -35.88 -3.75
N SER A 198 -21.22 -36.17 -3.43
CA SER A 198 -22.22 -35.24 -2.92
C SER A 198 -21.66 -34.41 -1.77
N ILE A 199 -21.50 -33.10 -1.99
CA ILE A 199 -21.34 -32.14 -0.91
C ILE A 199 -22.75 -31.81 -0.43
N SER A 200 -22.99 -32.21 0.82
CA SER A 200 -24.15 -31.86 1.61
C SER A 200 -24.45 -30.36 1.55
N GLU A 201 -25.74 -30.06 1.45
CA GLU A 201 -26.37 -28.78 1.70
C GLU A 201 -26.02 -28.27 3.11
N ALA A 202 -24.86 -27.62 3.28
CA ALA A 202 -24.49 -26.91 4.51
C ALA A 202 -23.31 -25.96 4.28
N ALA A 203 -23.52 -24.91 3.49
CA ALA A 203 -22.86 -23.59 3.62
C ALA A 203 -23.31 -22.69 2.45
N ALA A 204 -24.53 -22.15 2.54
CA ALA A 204 -24.92 -21.00 1.73
C ALA A 204 -24.06 -19.81 2.16
N GLN A 205 -22.96 -19.56 1.44
CA GLN A 205 -22.22 -18.31 1.54
C GLN A 205 -23.14 -17.19 1.05
N LYS A 206 -23.52 -16.27 1.95
CA LYS A 206 -24.19 -15.02 1.60
C LYS A 206 -23.38 -14.35 0.48
N THR A 207 -23.98 -14.14 -0.68
CA THR A 207 -23.45 -13.26 -1.72
C THR A 207 -23.48 -11.83 -1.16
N VAL A 208 -22.35 -11.37 -0.64
CA VAL A 208 -22.16 -9.99 -0.19
C VAL A 208 -22.25 -9.08 -1.43
N SER A 209 -23.15 -8.10 -1.40
CA SER A 209 -23.27 -7.12 -2.47
C SER A 209 -22.17 -6.06 -2.35
N ILE A 210 -21.30 -5.99 -3.36
CA ILE A 210 -20.27 -4.97 -3.45
C ILE A 210 -20.86 -3.67 -4.05
N ASN A 211 -20.60 -2.55 -3.39
CA ASN A 211 -20.97 -1.21 -3.82
C ASN A 211 -19.99 -0.63 -4.85
N SER A 212 -20.47 0.33 -5.64
CA SER A 212 -19.60 1.02 -6.61
C SER A 212 -18.71 2.11 -5.97
N VAL A 213 -18.96 2.44 -4.70
CA VAL A 213 -18.29 3.47 -3.92
C VAL A 213 -17.92 2.93 -2.54
N ASP A 214 -16.73 3.28 -2.04
CA ASP A 214 -16.30 3.00 -0.67
C ASP A 214 -15.43 4.15 -0.15
N LEU A 215 -15.95 4.93 0.80
CA LEU A 215 -15.31 6.16 1.26
C LEU A 215 -14.61 6.01 2.61
N HIS A 216 -14.54 4.82 3.19
CA HIS A 216 -13.89 4.58 4.47
C HIS A 216 -13.00 3.34 4.41
N ILE A 217 -11.72 3.57 4.10
CA ILE A 217 -10.72 2.50 3.93
C ILE A 217 -9.44 2.90 4.65
N HIS A 218 -8.86 1.95 5.39
CA HIS A 218 -7.56 2.11 6.03
C HIS A 218 -6.46 1.40 5.25
N SER A 219 -5.31 2.04 5.17
CA SER A 219 -4.09 1.48 4.61
C SER A 219 -3.07 1.20 5.71
N ASN A 220 -1.91 0.67 5.31
CA ASN A 220 -0.78 0.41 6.20
C ASN A 220 -0.13 1.66 6.82
N PHE A 221 -0.68 2.85 6.57
CA PHE A 221 -0.43 4.08 7.34
C PHE A 221 -1.29 4.16 8.62
N SER A 222 -2.39 3.42 8.71
CA SER A 222 -3.16 3.22 9.92
C SER A 222 -2.71 1.98 10.69
N ILE A 223 -2.89 2.03 12.00
CA ILE A 223 -2.49 0.95 12.90
C ILE A 223 -3.49 -0.19 12.78
N GLY A 224 -2.99 -1.43 12.62
CA GLY A 224 -3.83 -2.62 12.49
C GLY A 224 -4.33 -2.89 11.07
N ALA A 225 -4.02 -2.00 10.11
CA ALA A 225 -4.26 -2.20 8.70
C ALA A 225 -2.98 -2.71 7.99
N ASP A 226 -3.16 -3.67 7.09
CA ASP A 226 -2.05 -4.42 6.50
C ASP A 226 -1.77 -4.04 5.03
N TYR A 227 -2.77 -3.51 4.34
CA TYR A 227 -2.73 -3.29 2.90
C TYR A 227 -2.02 -1.98 2.56
N ASN A 228 -1.07 -2.06 1.64
CA ASN A 228 -0.51 -0.85 1.04
C ASN A 228 -1.51 -0.22 0.05
N ILE A 229 -1.24 1.02 -0.35
CA ILE A 229 -2.14 1.79 -1.22
C ILE A 229 -2.40 1.08 -2.55
N GLU A 230 -1.37 0.53 -3.20
CA GLU A 230 -1.56 -0.17 -4.47
C GLU A 230 -2.43 -1.41 -4.33
N GLU A 231 -2.25 -2.20 -3.26
CA GLU A 231 -3.08 -3.37 -2.96
C GLU A 231 -4.56 -2.99 -2.77
N ILE A 232 -4.84 -1.83 -2.15
CA ILE A 232 -6.20 -1.28 -2.03
C ILE A 232 -6.77 -0.99 -3.42
N PHE A 233 -6.03 -0.30 -4.29
CA PHE A 233 -6.49 0.01 -5.66
C PHE A 233 -6.65 -1.24 -6.53
N GLN A 234 -5.76 -2.22 -6.42
CA GLN A 234 -5.91 -3.52 -7.09
C GLN A 234 -7.18 -4.24 -6.64
N SER A 235 -7.47 -4.25 -5.34
CA SER A 235 -8.66 -4.87 -4.79
C SER A 235 -9.93 -4.12 -5.22
N ALA A 236 -9.92 -2.79 -5.16
CA ALA A 236 -11.02 -1.93 -5.62
C ALA A 236 -11.32 -2.17 -7.11
N LYS A 237 -10.28 -2.24 -7.95
CA LYS A 237 -10.43 -2.52 -9.39
C LYS A 237 -11.02 -3.90 -9.67
N ARG A 238 -10.51 -4.92 -8.97
CA ARG A 238 -11.00 -6.31 -9.08
C ARG A 238 -12.48 -6.43 -8.70
N GLN A 239 -12.90 -5.64 -7.72
CA GLN A 239 -14.27 -5.62 -7.21
C GLN A 239 -15.21 -4.67 -7.98
N GLY A 240 -14.66 -3.89 -8.93
CA GLY A 240 -15.45 -3.02 -9.81
C GLY A 240 -15.85 -1.69 -9.18
N LEU A 241 -15.15 -1.25 -8.13
CA LEU A 241 -15.39 0.06 -7.52
C LEU A 241 -14.99 1.17 -8.51
N LYS A 242 -15.76 2.25 -8.49
CA LYS A 242 -15.59 3.45 -9.31
C LYS A 242 -14.99 4.61 -8.52
N THR A 243 -15.34 4.72 -7.25
CA THR A 243 -14.86 5.79 -6.36
C THR A 243 -14.39 5.20 -5.04
N ILE A 244 -13.21 5.62 -4.57
CA ILE A 244 -12.74 5.29 -3.22
C ILE A 244 -12.17 6.50 -2.49
N SER A 245 -12.15 6.42 -1.16
CA SER A 245 -11.37 7.29 -0.29
C SER A 245 -10.57 6.43 0.69
N ILE A 246 -9.33 6.83 0.95
CA ILE A 246 -8.48 6.20 1.97
C ILE A 246 -8.37 7.21 3.10
N THR A 247 -8.88 6.83 4.28
CA THR A 247 -9.12 7.71 5.43
C THR A 247 -8.31 7.23 6.61
N ASP A 248 -6.98 7.29 6.47
CA ASP A 248 -6.09 6.79 7.51
C ASP A 248 -6.20 7.60 8.82
N LEU A 249 -5.99 6.91 9.95
CA LEU A 249 -6.15 7.47 11.29
C LEU A 249 -5.12 8.57 11.56
N ASN A 250 -5.61 9.79 11.78
CA ASN A 250 -4.87 11.01 12.08
C ASN A 250 -3.75 11.36 11.07
N THR A 251 -3.76 10.77 9.87
CA THR A 251 -2.69 10.96 8.90
C THR A 251 -3.23 11.05 7.48
N THR A 252 -2.71 12.01 6.72
CA THR A 252 -3.09 12.22 5.31
C THR A 252 -2.06 11.65 4.33
N LYS A 253 -1.04 10.93 4.81
CA LYS A 253 0.12 10.49 4.02
C LYS A 253 -0.23 9.59 2.83
N SER A 254 -1.32 8.83 2.92
CA SER A 254 -1.79 7.95 1.86
C SER A 254 -2.25 8.72 0.61
N ASN A 255 -2.82 9.92 0.78
CA ASN A 255 -3.43 10.72 -0.30
C ASN A 255 -2.46 10.98 -1.46
N ALA A 256 -1.19 11.30 -1.18
CA ALA A 256 -0.20 11.59 -2.21
C ALA A 256 0.06 10.40 -3.15
N ILE A 257 0.06 9.17 -2.59
CA ILE A 257 0.25 7.94 -3.35
C ILE A 257 -1.06 7.56 -4.04
N ALA A 258 -2.17 7.69 -3.33
CA ALA A 258 -3.49 7.32 -3.80
C ALA A 258 -3.95 8.14 -5.01
N LEU A 259 -3.64 9.44 -5.09
CA LEU A 259 -3.89 10.26 -6.28
C LEU A 259 -3.19 9.71 -7.53
N ARG A 260 -1.95 9.23 -7.40
CA ARG A 260 -1.22 8.60 -8.52
C ARG A 260 -1.84 7.26 -8.91
N MET A 261 -2.27 6.48 -7.93
CA MET A 261 -2.93 5.20 -8.17
C MET A 261 -4.33 5.38 -8.79
N SER A 262 -5.03 6.46 -8.45
CA SER A 262 -6.32 6.83 -9.05
C SER A 262 -6.23 6.93 -10.57
N GLU A 263 -5.22 7.63 -11.07
CA GLU A 263 -4.95 7.77 -12.51
C GLU A 263 -4.59 6.42 -13.14
N LEU A 264 -3.73 5.64 -12.49
CA LEU A 264 -3.25 4.34 -13.01
C LEU A 264 -4.37 3.29 -13.13
N TYR A 265 -5.24 3.21 -12.12
CA TYR A 265 -6.31 2.20 -12.06
C TYR A 265 -7.63 2.69 -12.67
N GLY A 266 -7.74 3.99 -13.00
CA GLY A 266 -8.96 4.60 -13.50
C GLY A 266 -10.12 4.49 -12.50
N ILE A 267 -9.82 4.78 -11.23
CA ILE A 267 -10.78 4.81 -10.12
C ILE A 267 -10.74 6.22 -9.57
N ARG A 268 -11.90 6.89 -9.47
CA ARG A 268 -11.98 8.23 -8.88
C ARG A 268 -11.53 8.16 -7.43
N TYR A 269 -10.62 9.04 -7.03
CA TYR A 269 -10.14 9.12 -5.65
C TYR A 269 -10.60 10.43 -5.01
N VAL A 270 -11.12 10.33 -3.79
CA VAL A 270 -11.43 11.47 -2.92
C VAL A 270 -10.36 11.52 -1.84
N ASN A 271 -9.73 12.68 -1.65
CA ASN A 271 -8.76 12.85 -0.57
C ASN A 271 -9.48 12.67 0.78
N GLY A 272 -8.92 11.84 1.64
CA GLY A 272 -9.55 11.39 2.87
C GLY A 272 -8.60 11.41 4.08
N VAL A 273 -9.19 11.55 5.26
CA VAL A 273 -8.55 11.33 6.56
C VAL A 273 -9.62 10.97 7.59
N GLU A 274 -9.29 10.13 8.57
CA GLU A 274 -10.14 9.94 9.76
C GLU A 274 -9.40 10.50 10.97
N ILE A 275 -9.99 11.47 11.68
CA ILE A 275 -9.38 12.12 12.84
C ILE A 275 -10.18 11.77 14.09
N LEU A 276 -9.50 11.26 15.12
CA LEU A 276 -10.12 11.06 16.43
C LEU A 276 -10.26 12.39 17.15
N ALA A 277 -11.43 12.65 17.72
CA ALA A 277 -11.74 13.86 18.47
C ALA A 277 -12.39 13.56 19.82
N ASP A 278 -12.20 14.48 20.78
CA ASP A 278 -12.93 14.48 22.04
C ASP A 278 -14.21 15.32 21.93
N LEU A 279 -15.33 14.70 22.28
CA LEU A 279 -16.63 15.33 22.45
C LEU A 279 -17.09 15.12 23.89
N HIS A 280 -16.76 16.07 24.77
CA HIS A 280 -17.13 16.04 26.19
C HIS A 280 -16.73 14.73 26.90
N GLY A 281 -15.52 14.24 26.63
CA GLY A 281 -15.00 12.99 27.20
C GLY A 281 -15.43 11.73 26.44
N HIS A 282 -16.16 11.86 25.33
CA HIS A 282 -16.44 10.77 24.40
C HIS A 282 -15.52 10.87 23.19
N THR A 283 -14.83 9.78 22.86
CA THR A 283 -14.06 9.70 21.62
C THR A 283 -15.01 9.50 20.45
N VAL A 284 -14.96 10.43 19.50
CA VAL A 284 -15.69 10.38 18.22
C VAL A 284 -14.70 10.40 17.07
N HIS A 285 -15.12 9.90 15.92
CA HIS A 285 -14.30 9.77 14.74
C HIS A 285 -14.87 10.65 13.63
N VAL A 286 -14.04 11.53 13.07
CA VAL A 286 -14.45 12.49 12.04
C VAL A 286 -13.72 12.19 10.75
N LEU A 287 -14.49 11.86 9.71
CA LEU A 287 -14.00 11.72 8.35
C LEU A 287 -13.91 13.09 7.71
N GLY A 288 -12.73 13.45 7.22
CA GLY A 288 -12.51 14.63 6.38
C GLY A 288 -12.39 14.22 4.92
N TYR A 289 -13.28 14.73 4.07
CA TYR A 289 -13.21 14.52 2.62
C TYR A 289 -12.79 15.80 1.88
N PHE A 290 -12.18 15.63 0.71
CA PHE A 290 -11.66 16.74 -0.12
C PHE A 290 -10.65 17.63 0.58
N VAL A 291 -9.98 17.08 1.60
CA VAL A 291 -9.00 17.81 2.40
C VAL A 291 -7.77 18.16 1.55
N ASP A 292 -7.22 19.35 1.80
CA ASP A 292 -5.85 19.66 1.36
C ASP A 292 -4.85 18.88 2.22
N TYR A 293 -4.53 17.67 1.77
CA TYR A 293 -3.63 16.76 2.45
C TYR A 293 -2.19 17.29 2.61
N GLN A 294 -1.81 18.36 1.90
CA GLN A 294 -0.48 18.97 1.99
C GLN A 294 -0.40 20.04 3.10
N ASN A 295 -1.55 20.46 3.63
CA ASN A 295 -1.62 21.47 4.67
C ASN A 295 -0.88 21.02 5.95
N GLU A 296 -0.08 21.92 6.53
CA GLU A 296 0.75 21.63 7.70
C GLU A 296 -0.06 21.32 8.97
N LEU A 297 -1.34 21.74 9.03
CA LEU A 297 -2.24 21.41 10.13
C LEU A 297 -2.40 19.90 10.32
N TYR A 298 -2.47 19.12 9.22
CA TYR A 298 -2.57 17.67 9.31
C TYR A 298 -1.30 17.01 9.84
N ARG A 299 -0.12 17.61 9.59
CA ARG A 299 1.13 17.15 10.20
C ARG A 299 1.14 17.41 11.70
N THR A 300 0.53 18.52 12.13
CA THR A 300 0.40 18.85 13.55
C THR A 300 -0.50 17.83 14.24
N ILE A 301 -1.69 17.56 13.67
CA ILE A 301 -2.61 16.51 14.17
C ILE A 301 -1.91 15.14 14.26
N GLU A 302 -1.20 14.73 13.21
CA GLU A 302 -0.47 13.46 13.20
C GLU A 302 0.58 13.40 14.33
N ASN A 303 1.41 14.44 14.46
CA ASN A 303 2.46 14.49 15.48
C ASN A 303 1.89 14.49 16.90
N ASP A 304 0.83 15.26 17.15
CA ASP A 304 0.19 15.33 18.46
C ASP A 304 -0.47 14.01 18.82
N ALA A 305 -1.15 13.36 17.87
CA ALA A 305 -1.71 12.02 18.05
C ALA A 305 -0.62 10.98 18.38
N LEU A 306 0.50 11.00 17.66
CA LEU A 306 1.64 10.11 17.93
C LEU A 306 2.24 10.34 19.32
N LEU A 307 2.41 11.60 19.73
CA LEU A 307 2.92 11.95 21.07
C LEU A 307 1.94 11.52 22.17
N ALA A 308 0.64 11.76 21.99
CA ALA A 308 -0.41 11.36 22.92
C ALA A 308 -0.44 9.83 23.08
N GLU A 309 -0.38 9.09 21.97
CA GLU A 309 -0.40 7.63 21.98
C GLU A 309 0.88 7.04 22.58
N LYS A 310 2.05 7.65 22.35
CA LYS A 310 3.30 7.23 23.00
C LYS A 310 3.23 7.39 24.51
N ARG A 311 2.66 8.51 25.00
CA ARG A 311 2.44 8.72 26.44
C ARG A 311 1.48 7.68 27.02
N ALA A 312 0.36 7.42 26.34
CA ALA A 312 -0.62 6.42 26.76
C ALA A 312 0.00 5.01 26.78
N SER A 313 0.78 4.66 25.76
CA SER A 313 1.54 3.39 25.67
C SER A 313 2.44 3.17 26.88
N ILE A 314 3.26 4.16 27.25
CA ILE A 314 4.14 4.07 28.42
C ILE A 314 3.32 3.97 29.71
N GLN A 315 2.22 4.70 29.81
CA GLN A 315 1.36 4.65 31.00
C GLN A 315 0.68 3.28 31.17
N ARG A 316 0.21 2.65 30.10
CA ARG A 316 -0.35 1.27 30.15
C ARG A 316 0.67 0.28 30.70
N VAL A 317 1.92 0.36 30.22
CA VAL A 317 3.01 -0.48 30.72
C VAL A 317 3.20 -0.24 32.21
N ARG A 318 3.36 1.02 32.64
CA ARG A 318 3.55 1.37 34.06
C ARG A 318 2.42 0.91 34.97
N LEU A 319 1.17 1.04 34.53
CA LEU A 319 0.02 0.54 35.28
C LEU A 319 0.11 -0.98 35.43
N PHE A 320 0.42 -1.70 34.35
CA PHE A 320 0.52 -3.15 34.41
C PHE A 320 1.74 -3.63 35.22
N GLU A 321 2.85 -2.89 35.23
CA GLU A 321 4.00 -3.16 36.11
C GLU A 321 3.62 -3.12 37.60
N GLN A 322 2.71 -2.21 38.00
CA GLN A 322 2.20 -2.14 39.38
C GLN A 322 1.43 -3.40 39.76
N TYR A 323 0.68 -3.98 38.80
CA TYR A 323 -0.04 -5.23 38.98
C TYR A 323 0.87 -6.45 38.95
N LEU A 324 1.91 -6.43 38.12
CA LEU A 324 2.88 -7.52 37.99
C LEU A 324 3.89 -7.57 39.15
N GLY A 325 4.17 -6.42 39.78
CA GLY A 325 5.28 -6.27 40.73
C GLY A 325 6.66 -6.37 40.08
N LYS A 326 6.74 -6.25 38.74
CA LYS A 326 7.97 -6.39 37.95
C LYS A 326 8.01 -5.38 36.82
N GLN A 327 9.22 -4.89 36.53
CA GLN A 327 9.45 -3.99 35.40
C GLN A 327 9.41 -4.73 34.06
N ILE A 328 8.83 -4.08 33.06
CA ILE A 328 8.82 -4.47 31.66
C ILE A 328 9.71 -3.48 30.91
N HIS A 329 10.72 -3.98 30.20
CA HIS A 329 11.58 -3.11 29.39
C HIS A 329 10.81 -2.71 28.13
N VAL A 330 10.53 -1.41 28.02
CA VAL A 330 9.76 -0.83 26.91
C VAL A 330 10.43 -1.09 25.56
N ASP A 331 11.76 -1.10 25.52
CA ASP A 331 12.53 -1.36 24.29
C ASP A 331 12.23 -2.73 23.69
N ASP A 332 12.01 -3.75 24.53
CA ASP A 332 11.64 -5.11 24.10
C ASP A 332 10.26 -5.16 23.43
N LEU A 333 9.37 -4.22 23.77
CA LEU A 333 8.03 -4.11 23.17
C LEU A 333 8.03 -3.29 21.87
N LEU A 334 9.03 -2.44 21.69
CA LEU A 334 9.16 -1.56 20.53
C LEU A 334 9.97 -2.21 19.39
N GLU A 335 10.67 -3.31 19.66
CA GLU A 335 11.39 -4.06 18.63
C GLU A 335 10.44 -4.53 17.51
N ASN A 336 10.72 -4.12 16.27
CA ASN A 336 9.87 -4.36 15.09
C ASN A 336 8.48 -3.69 15.10
N ASN A 337 8.27 -2.70 15.97
CA ASN A 337 7.02 -1.95 16.07
C ASN A 337 7.05 -0.68 15.18
N ARG A 338 6.46 -0.78 13.98
CA ARG A 338 6.44 0.32 13.00
C ARG A 338 5.91 1.64 13.57
N PHE A 339 4.86 1.58 14.38
CA PHE A 339 4.13 2.75 14.87
C PHE A 339 4.60 3.23 16.24
N GLN A 340 5.57 2.54 16.85
CA GLN A 340 6.06 2.82 18.20
C GLN A 340 4.94 2.87 19.27
N GLN A 341 3.86 2.12 19.06
CA GLN A 341 2.69 2.06 19.96
C GLN A 341 2.63 0.73 20.70
N ILE A 342 2.38 0.76 22.00
CA ILE A 342 2.30 -0.45 22.83
C ILE A 342 0.83 -0.74 23.19
N SER A 343 0.26 -1.73 22.50
CA SER A 343 -1.10 -2.21 22.76
C SER A 343 -1.15 -3.17 23.96
N GLY A 344 -2.33 -3.31 24.57
CA GLY A 344 -2.54 -4.29 25.64
C GLY A 344 -2.23 -5.72 25.22
N GLU A 345 -2.54 -6.11 23.97
CA GLU A 345 -2.21 -7.44 23.45
C GLU A 345 -0.70 -7.63 23.27
N MET A 346 0.04 -6.58 22.92
CA MET A 346 1.50 -6.61 22.85
C MET A 346 2.13 -6.83 24.22
N ILE A 347 1.65 -6.12 25.25
CA ILE A 347 2.08 -6.31 26.64
C ILE A 347 1.74 -7.74 27.09
N ALA A 348 0.51 -8.19 26.87
CA ALA A 348 0.06 -9.53 27.21
C ALA A 348 0.94 -10.62 26.56
N ARG A 349 1.24 -10.46 25.27
CA ARG A 349 2.09 -11.39 24.52
C ARG A 349 3.52 -11.43 25.04
N HIS A 350 4.10 -10.27 25.36
CA HIS A 350 5.44 -10.21 25.93
C HIS A 350 5.49 -10.91 27.29
N VAL A 351 4.59 -10.53 28.20
CA VAL A 351 4.62 -11.02 29.58
C VAL A 351 4.32 -12.52 29.66
N LEU A 352 3.37 -13.03 28.86
CA LEU A 352 3.03 -14.46 28.86
C LEU A 352 4.13 -15.36 28.26
N ASN A 353 4.98 -14.82 27.39
CA ASN A 353 6.04 -15.59 26.73
C ASN A 353 7.42 -15.44 27.38
N HIS A 354 7.62 -14.46 28.26
CA HIS A 354 8.94 -14.21 28.84
C HIS A 354 9.13 -14.97 30.18
N PRO A 355 10.21 -15.77 30.36
CA PRO A 355 10.45 -16.54 31.58
C PRO A 355 10.44 -15.72 32.88
N ARG A 356 10.83 -14.45 32.78
CA ARG A 356 10.92 -13.50 33.90
C ARG A 356 9.58 -13.27 34.63
N PHE A 357 8.45 -13.47 33.95
CA PHE A 357 7.13 -13.20 34.52
C PHE A 357 6.34 -14.46 34.87
N GLN A 358 6.85 -15.67 34.58
CA GLN A 358 6.13 -16.94 34.75
C GLN A 358 5.73 -17.26 36.20
N ASP A 359 6.43 -16.66 37.17
CA ASP A 359 6.16 -16.73 38.60
C ASP A 359 5.13 -15.70 39.09
N CYS A 360 4.75 -14.70 38.27
CA CYS A 360 3.75 -13.70 38.63
C CYS A 360 2.36 -14.35 38.73
N GLU A 361 1.74 -14.30 39.91
CA GLU A 361 0.40 -14.88 40.17
C GLU A 361 -0.67 -14.39 39.17
N ILE A 362 -0.58 -13.12 38.78
CA ILE A 362 -1.56 -12.46 37.92
C ILE A 362 -1.65 -13.08 36.51
N ILE A 363 -0.56 -13.67 36.00
CA ILE A 363 -0.55 -14.27 34.67
C ILE A 363 -0.81 -15.77 34.69
N LYS A 364 -0.71 -16.43 35.86
CA LYS A 364 -0.91 -17.88 35.98
C LYS A 364 -2.23 -18.37 35.40
N PRO A 365 -3.40 -17.72 35.60
CA PRO A 365 -4.65 -18.16 35.01
C PRO A 365 -4.59 -18.33 33.49
N TYR A 366 -3.82 -17.47 32.81
CA TYR A 366 -3.66 -17.41 31.36
C TYR A 366 -2.67 -18.44 30.81
N LEU A 367 -1.78 -18.97 31.65
CA LEU A 367 -0.79 -20.00 31.29
C LEU A 367 -1.33 -21.43 31.37
N LEU A 368 -2.48 -21.65 32.00
CA LEU A 368 -3.04 -22.99 32.27
C LEU A 368 -3.53 -23.74 31.01
N GLY A 369 -3.32 -23.21 29.80
CA GLY A 369 -3.67 -23.86 28.53
C GLY A 369 -5.17 -24.06 28.28
N LYS A 370 -6.03 -23.51 29.15
CA LYS A 370 -7.50 -23.65 29.07
C LYS A 370 -8.17 -22.65 28.12
N MET A 371 -7.47 -21.58 27.74
CA MET A 371 -8.02 -20.49 26.92
C MET A 371 -7.65 -20.66 25.45
N LYS A 372 -8.59 -20.35 24.56
CA LYS A 372 -8.38 -20.38 23.11
C LYS A 372 -7.39 -19.29 22.65
N ASN A 373 -7.42 -18.11 23.27
CA ASN A 373 -6.48 -17.02 23.02
C ASN A 373 -6.13 -16.29 24.34
N PRO A 374 -5.11 -16.76 25.07
CA PRO A 374 -4.74 -16.19 26.37
C PRO A 374 -4.23 -14.75 26.28
N TYR A 375 -3.60 -14.37 25.16
CA TYR A 375 -3.13 -12.99 24.93
C TYR A 375 -4.29 -12.01 24.86
N HIS A 376 -5.30 -12.35 24.05
CA HIS A 376 -6.49 -11.52 23.90
C HIS A 376 -7.30 -11.47 25.21
N GLN A 377 -7.42 -12.57 25.94
CA GLN A 377 -8.14 -12.58 27.21
C GLN A 377 -7.46 -11.68 28.26
N LEU A 378 -6.14 -11.78 28.42
CA LEU A 378 -5.39 -10.90 29.34
C LEU A 378 -5.53 -9.44 28.91
N ALA A 379 -5.39 -9.17 27.61
CA ALA A 379 -5.58 -7.84 27.05
C ALA A 379 -6.98 -7.27 27.41
N THR A 380 -8.01 -8.09 27.27
CA THR A 380 -9.39 -7.73 27.61
C THR A 380 -9.62 -7.53 29.10
N ASP A 381 -8.97 -8.31 29.97
CA ASP A 381 -9.17 -8.22 31.41
C ASP A 381 -8.49 -7.00 32.04
N TYR A 382 -7.37 -6.55 31.48
CA TYR A 382 -6.56 -5.46 32.04
C TYR A 382 -6.57 -4.16 31.24
N PHE A 383 -6.70 -4.20 29.91
CA PHE A 383 -6.46 -3.03 29.05
C PHE A 383 -7.70 -2.58 28.26
N ALA A 384 -8.80 -3.34 28.25
CA ALA A 384 -10.05 -2.92 27.62
C ALA A 384 -10.66 -1.71 28.32
N GLN A 385 -11.62 -1.03 27.67
CA GLN A 385 -12.26 0.15 28.23
C GLN A 385 -12.84 -0.12 29.63
N GLY A 386 -12.54 0.76 30.59
CA GLY A 386 -12.95 0.63 31.99
C GLY A 386 -12.13 -0.38 32.82
N LYS A 387 -11.09 -0.99 32.25
CA LYS A 387 -10.19 -1.91 32.96
C LYS A 387 -9.00 -1.18 33.59
N PRO A 388 -8.31 -1.82 34.58
CA PRO A 388 -7.37 -1.09 35.43
C PRO A 388 -6.14 -0.49 34.73
N CYS A 389 -5.69 -1.09 33.63
CA CYS A 389 -4.55 -0.61 32.85
C CYS A 389 -4.99 0.08 31.55
N HIS A 390 -6.27 0.45 31.44
CA HIS A 390 -6.79 1.19 30.30
C HIS A 390 -6.37 2.66 30.38
N VAL A 391 -5.79 3.15 29.29
CA VAL A 391 -5.38 4.55 29.17
C VAL A 391 -5.81 5.06 27.81
N ASN A 392 -6.66 6.08 27.83
CA ASN A 392 -7.05 6.82 26.64
C ASN A 392 -5.93 7.78 26.23
N ALA A 393 -5.60 7.78 24.94
CA ALA A 393 -4.84 8.87 24.37
C ALA A 393 -5.66 10.15 24.45
N LYS A 394 -5.00 11.29 24.65
CA LYS A 394 -5.67 12.58 24.56
C LYS A 394 -5.89 12.91 23.08
N HIS A 395 -7.11 13.28 22.74
CA HIS A 395 -7.50 13.70 21.40
C HIS A 395 -7.77 15.22 21.38
N PRO A 396 -7.59 15.89 20.23
CA PRO A 396 -8.04 17.28 20.05
C PRO A 396 -9.55 17.39 20.28
N SER A 397 -10.05 18.59 20.58
CA SER A 397 -11.50 18.78 20.72
C SER A 397 -12.18 18.61 19.36
N LEU A 398 -13.47 18.22 19.35
CA LEU A 398 -14.25 18.15 18.11
C LEU A 398 -14.20 19.49 17.34
N GLN A 399 -14.26 20.62 18.04
CA GLN A 399 -14.19 21.93 17.40
C GLN A 399 -12.86 22.14 16.66
N ASP A 400 -11.72 21.81 17.29
CA ASP A 400 -10.41 21.95 16.64
C ASP A 400 -10.31 21.09 15.37
N VAL A 401 -10.85 19.88 15.41
CA VAL A 401 -10.87 18.97 14.25
C VAL A 401 -11.73 19.53 13.11
N LEU A 402 -12.91 20.05 13.43
CA LEU A 402 -13.79 20.70 12.45
C LEU A 402 -13.13 21.93 11.84
N ASP A 403 -12.47 22.75 12.64
CA ASP A 403 -11.75 23.94 12.17
C ASP A 403 -10.61 23.55 11.22
N VAL A 404 -9.83 22.50 11.54
CA VAL A 404 -8.77 22.00 10.65
C VAL A 404 -9.34 21.53 9.31
N ILE A 405 -10.42 20.74 9.31
CA ILE A 405 -11.06 20.26 8.08
C ILE A 405 -11.59 21.45 7.27
N SER A 406 -12.28 22.39 7.91
CA SER A 406 -12.85 23.57 7.27
C SER A 406 -11.78 24.47 6.64
N LEU A 407 -10.67 24.74 7.36
CA LEU A 407 -9.54 25.54 6.86
C LEU A 407 -8.84 24.91 5.65
N SER A 408 -8.96 23.59 5.49
CA SER A 408 -8.47 22.86 4.31
C SER A 408 -9.49 22.80 3.16
N ASN A 409 -10.62 23.50 3.28
CA ASN A 409 -11.80 23.39 2.41
C ASN A 409 -12.36 21.97 2.31
N GLY A 410 -12.14 21.12 3.32
CA GLY A 410 -12.71 19.79 3.39
C GLY A 410 -14.18 19.79 3.80
N ILE A 411 -14.77 18.59 3.83
CA ILE A 411 -16.12 18.32 4.33
C ILE A 411 -16.00 17.38 5.54
N ALA A 412 -16.61 17.74 6.66
CA ALA A 412 -16.56 16.96 7.89
C ALA A 412 -17.78 16.05 8.04
N ILE A 413 -17.54 14.74 8.16
CA ILE A 413 -18.55 13.70 8.30
C ILE A 413 -18.31 12.93 9.59
N LEU A 414 -19.35 12.70 10.39
CA LEU A 414 -19.22 11.87 11.58
C LEU A 414 -19.24 10.39 11.20
N ALA A 415 -18.14 9.69 11.50
CA ALA A 415 -18.00 8.26 11.26
C ALA A 415 -18.70 7.47 12.36
N ASN A 416 -19.21 6.29 11.99
CA ASN A 416 -19.88 5.37 12.90
C ASN A 416 -20.82 6.06 13.94
N PRO A 417 -21.80 6.88 13.53
CA PRO A 417 -22.56 7.73 14.45
C PRO A 417 -23.60 6.97 15.30
N TYR A 418 -24.01 5.76 14.92
CA TYR A 418 -25.13 5.06 15.57
C TYR A 418 -24.89 4.75 17.07
N PRO A 419 -23.72 4.24 17.51
CA PRO A 419 -23.50 3.99 18.94
C PRO A 419 -23.58 5.25 19.80
N LEU A 420 -23.19 6.41 19.25
CA LEU A 420 -23.37 7.70 19.92
C LEU A 420 -24.84 8.08 19.97
N PHE A 421 -25.57 7.93 18.87
CA PHE A 421 -27.02 8.16 18.79
C PHE A 421 -27.80 7.33 19.81
N GLU A 422 -27.53 6.03 19.88
CA GLU A 422 -28.22 5.10 20.78
C GLU A 422 -27.94 5.42 22.26
N LYS A 423 -26.70 5.84 22.57
CA LYS A 423 -26.29 6.17 23.92
C LYS A 423 -26.79 7.55 24.37
N ASP A 424 -26.68 8.55 23.50
CA ASP A 424 -27.07 9.94 23.77
C ASP A 424 -27.33 10.70 22.46
N GLU A 425 -28.61 10.71 22.04
CA GLU A 425 -29.05 11.45 20.86
C GLU A 425 -28.74 12.95 20.97
N ASN A 426 -28.86 13.56 22.15
CA ASN A 426 -28.59 15.00 22.30
C ASN A 426 -27.12 15.32 22.07
N LEU A 427 -26.21 14.43 22.48
CA LEU A 427 -24.79 14.58 22.23
C LEU A 427 -24.45 14.48 20.74
N LEU A 428 -25.14 13.59 19.99
CA LEU A 428 -25.04 13.57 18.54
C LEU A 428 -25.55 14.89 17.92
N ILE A 429 -26.72 15.38 18.35
CA ILE A 429 -27.29 16.63 17.84
C ILE A 429 -26.34 17.80 18.11
N LEU A 430 -25.68 17.80 19.27
CA LEU A 430 -24.68 18.81 19.61
C LEU A 430 -23.49 18.75 18.64
N ALA A 431 -22.95 17.56 18.34
CA ALA A 431 -21.87 17.40 17.36
C ALA A 431 -22.27 17.93 15.97
N LEU A 432 -23.51 17.69 15.56
CA LEU A 432 -24.06 18.23 14.31
C LEU A 432 -24.14 19.76 14.32
N GLN A 433 -24.53 20.37 15.45
CA GLN A 433 -24.58 21.82 15.60
C GLN A 433 -23.21 22.49 15.62
N MET A 434 -22.15 21.76 15.95
CA MET A 434 -20.77 22.27 15.96
C MET A 434 -20.16 22.41 14.56
N GLY A 435 -20.79 21.83 13.52
CA GLY A 435 -20.33 21.96 12.13
C GLY A 435 -20.05 20.65 11.41
N ILE A 436 -20.47 19.49 11.94
CA ILE A 436 -20.51 18.26 11.15
C ILE A 436 -21.55 18.42 10.04
N GLU A 437 -21.14 18.17 8.80
CA GLU A 437 -21.94 18.39 7.59
C GLU A 437 -22.67 17.11 7.13
N GLY A 438 -22.32 15.95 7.68
CA GLY A 438 -22.90 14.68 7.29
C GLY A 438 -22.64 13.51 8.21
N LEU A 439 -23.27 12.38 7.87
CA LEU A 439 -23.20 11.13 8.64
C LEU A 439 -22.78 9.97 7.74
N GLU A 440 -21.95 9.09 8.29
CA GLU A 440 -21.70 7.78 7.71
C GLU A 440 -22.87 6.83 8.02
N VAL A 441 -23.76 6.65 7.04
CA VAL A 441 -25.03 5.93 7.24
C VAL A 441 -24.90 4.46 6.88
N PHE A 442 -24.19 4.14 5.79
CA PHE A 442 -24.11 2.78 5.29
C PHE A 442 -22.77 2.14 5.66
N ARG A 443 -22.85 1.12 6.51
CA ARG A 443 -21.70 0.36 7.00
C ARG A 443 -22.08 -1.11 7.17
N PRO A 444 -21.12 -2.05 7.07
CA PRO A 444 -21.39 -3.48 7.21
C PRO A 444 -21.74 -3.93 8.63
N ASP A 445 -21.42 -3.12 9.64
CA ASP A 445 -21.71 -3.37 11.04
C ASP A 445 -23.11 -2.90 11.47
N TYR A 446 -23.86 -2.25 10.59
CA TYR A 446 -25.21 -1.75 10.89
C TYR A 446 -26.33 -2.67 10.41
N THR A 447 -27.39 -2.73 11.21
CA THR A 447 -28.66 -3.32 10.78
C THR A 447 -29.42 -2.34 9.88
N ARG A 448 -30.35 -2.86 9.06
CA ARG A 448 -31.21 -2.01 8.21
C ARG A 448 -32.01 -0.97 9.00
N LYS A 449 -32.39 -1.29 10.24
CA LYS A 449 -33.13 -0.38 11.12
C LYS A 449 -32.25 0.79 11.56
N GLU A 450 -31.00 0.52 11.88
CA GLU A 450 -30.01 1.51 12.30
C GLU A 450 -29.69 2.46 11.13
N MET A 451 -29.40 1.91 9.95
CA MET A 451 -29.19 2.68 8.73
C MET A 451 -30.43 3.54 8.38
N ALA A 452 -31.63 2.99 8.47
CA ALA A 452 -32.87 3.74 8.22
C ALA A 452 -33.08 4.90 9.22
N THR A 453 -32.70 4.69 10.49
CA THR A 453 -32.79 5.72 11.53
C THR A 453 -31.84 6.87 11.23
N LEU A 454 -30.57 6.58 10.94
CA LEU A 454 -29.58 7.59 10.56
C LEU A 454 -29.92 8.30 9.25
N MET A 455 -30.45 7.56 8.27
CA MET A 455 -30.90 8.13 7.00
C MET A 455 -32.05 9.13 7.19
N GLN A 456 -33.01 8.80 8.06
CA GLN A 456 -34.11 9.69 8.40
C GLN A 456 -33.59 10.95 9.10
N LEU A 457 -32.70 10.79 10.08
CA LEU A 457 -32.05 11.91 10.77
C LEU A 457 -31.28 12.81 9.79
N ALA A 458 -30.51 12.21 8.88
CA ALA A 458 -29.76 12.94 7.86
C ALA A 458 -30.69 13.73 6.94
N LYS A 459 -31.81 13.14 6.53
CA LYS A 459 -32.83 13.81 5.70
C LYS A 459 -33.48 14.99 6.43
N ASP A 460 -33.90 14.81 7.68
CA ASP A 460 -34.59 15.84 8.46
C ASP A 460 -33.70 17.05 8.72
N ARG A 461 -32.39 16.82 8.83
CA ARG A 461 -31.39 17.86 9.07
C ARG A 461 -30.63 18.31 7.82
N LYS A 462 -30.98 17.78 6.64
CA LYS A 462 -30.34 18.07 5.34
C LYS A 462 -28.82 17.83 5.35
N LEU A 463 -28.40 16.75 5.99
CA LEU A 463 -27.02 16.33 6.11
C LEU A 463 -26.59 15.51 4.90
N LEU A 464 -25.29 15.55 4.60
CA LEU A 464 -24.67 14.66 3.63
C LEU A 464 -24.65 13.22 4.16
N ILE A 465 -24.69 12.26 3.24
CA ILE A 465 -24.71 10.83 3.54
C ILE A 465 -23.50 10.16 2.90
N THR A 466 -22.81 9.30 3.66
CA THR A 466 -21.65 8.54 3.16
C THR A 466 -21.79 7.05 3.42
N CYS A 467 -20.92 6.27 2.79
CA CYS A 467 -20.82 4.83 2.94
C CYS A 467 -19.37 4.40 3.04
N GLY A 468 -19.11 3.37 3.83
CA GLY A 468 -17.76 2.91 4.12
C GLY A 468 -17.73 1.44 4.52
N SER A 469 -16.75 0.70 4.03
CA SER A 469 -16.49 -0.66 4.49
C SER A 469 -15.76 -0.69 5.83
N ASP A 470 -15.06 0.41 6.18
CA ASP A 470 -14.21 0.51 7.36
C ASP A 470 -13.18 -0.64 7.37
N PHE A 471 -12.55 -0.82 6.20
CA PHE A 471 -11.65 -1.94 5.90
C PHE A 471 -10.24 -1.70 6.44
N TYR A 472 -9.71 -2.67 7.18
CA TYR A 472 -8.32 -2.69 7.68
C TYR A 472 -7.48 -3.85 7.11
N LYS A 473 -8.06 -5.05 7.02
CA LYS A 473 -7.41 -6.26 6.51
C LYS A 473 -8.41 -7.35 6.13
N GLU A 474 -8.00 -8.24 5.23
CA GLU A 474 -8.77 -9.45 4.89
C GLU A 474 -8.89 -10.39 6.11
N GLY A 475 -10.06 -11.02 6.27
CA GLY A 475 -10.31 -12.04 7.31
C GLY A 475 -11.11 -11.58 8.53
N MET A 476 -11.41 -10.28 8.68
CA MET A 476 -12.35 -9.77 9.69
C MET A 476 -13.81 -9.72 9.21
N GLY A 477 -14.15 -10.44 8.14
CA GLY A 477 -15.52 -10.42 7.58
C GLY A 477 -15.91 -9.08 6.93
N ARG A 478 -14.92 -8.26 6.57
CA ARG A 478 -15.09 -7.03 5.78
C ARG A 478 -14.25 -7.13 4.51
N ALA A 479 -14.82 -6.69 3.39
CA ALA A 479 -14.12 -6.52 2.12
C ALA A 479 -14.25 -5.07 1.64
N ILE A 480 -13.23 -4.58 0.92
CA ILE A 480 -13.32 -3.27 0.25
C ILE A 480 -14.57 -3.24 -0.64
N GLY A 481 -15.41 -2.22 -0.52
CA GLY A 481 -16.69 -2.10 -1.23
C GLY A 481 -17.88 -2.77 -0.55
N GLU A 482 -17.70 -3.46 0.58
CA GLU A 482 -18.79 -3.99 1.40
C GLU A 482 -19.34 -2.90 2.33
N CYS A 483 -20.10 -1.95 1.78
CA CYS A 483 -20.67 -0.84 2.56
C CYS A 483 -22.14 -1.08 2.97
N HIS A 484 -22.78 -2.11 2.41
CA HIS A 484 -24.22 -2.44 2.59
C HIS A 484 -25.16 -1.29 2.17
N CYS A 485 -24.70 -0.38 1.31
CA CYS A 485 -25.55 0.66 0.73
C CYS A 485 -26.49 0.03 -0.31
N PRO A 486 -27.82 0.22 -0.22
CA PRO A 486 -28.74 -0.17 -1.29
C PRO A 486 -28.38 0.53 -2.60
N LYS A 487 -28.56 -0.14 -3.74
CA LYS A 487 -28.23 0.45 -5.06
C LYS A 487 -29.03 1.72 -5.34
N GLU A 488 -30.26 1.77 -4.84
CA GLU A 488 -31.17 2.90 -4.95
C GLU A 488 -30.70 4.11 -4.13
N ALA A 489 -29.84 3.89 -3.13
CA ALA A 489 -29.30 4.93 -2.25
C ALA A 489 -27.89 5.40 -2.67
N GLU A 490 -27.20 4.71 -3.59
CA GLU A 490 -25.88 5.16 -4.10
C GLU A 490 -25.91 6.60 -4.67
N PRO A 491 -26.96 7.07 -5.37
CA PRO A 491 -27.03 8.46 -5.81
C PRO A 491 -27.01 9.50 -4.67
N LEU A 492 -27.35 9.10 -3.44
CA LEU A 492 -27.25 9.99 -2.28
C LEU A 492 -25.79 10.21 -1.86
N ILE A 493 -24.93 9.21 -2.08
CA ILE A 493 -23.49 9.31 -1.88
C ILE A 493 -22.88 10.25 -2.93
N ASP A 494 -23.39 10.19 -4.17
CA ASP A 494 -22.91 11.06 -5.25
C ASP A 494 -23.12 12.55 -4.93
N MET A 495 -24.10 12.92 -4.12
CA MET A 495 -24.27 14.32 -3.69
C MET A 495 -23.06 14.86 -2.92
N LEU A 496 -22.39 14.03 -2.12
CA LEU A 496 -21.12 14.41 -1.50
C LEU A 496 -20.04 14.65 -2.58
N LEU A 497 -20.01 13.80 -3.61
CA LEU A 497 -19.01 13.89 -4.68
C LEU A 497 -19.15 15.18 -5.50
N TYR A 498 -20.38 15.68 -5.64
CA TYR A 498 -20.68 16.93 -6.34
C TYR A 498 -20.67 18.17 -5.43
N ALA A 499 -20.53 18.04 -4.10
CA ALA A 499 -20.61 19.17 -3.18
C ALA A 499 -19.47 20.20 -3.36
N LYS A 500 -18.39 19.84 -4.08
CA LYS A 500 -17.22 20.68 -4.37
C LYS A 500 -16.97 20.89 -5.87
N GLU A 501 -17.80 20.33 -6.75
CA GLU A 501 -17.82 20.63 -8.20
C GLU A 501 -18.72 21.85 -8.46
#